data_AF-A0A445LJ47-F1
#
_entry.id   AF-A0A445LJ47-F1
#
_cell.length_a   1.000
_cell.length_b   1.000
_cell.length_c   1.000
_cell.angle_alpha   90.00
_cell.angle_beta   90.00
_cell.angle_gamma   90.00
#
_symmetry.space_group_name_H-M   'P 1'
#
loop_
_entity.id
_entity.type
_entity.pdbx_description
1 polymer ?
#
loop_
_entity_poly.entity_id
_entity_poly.type
_entity_poly.pdbx_seq_one_letter_code
_entity_poly.pdbx_strand_id
1 'polypeptide(L)'
;MDSCSKRLAFSEPFMSQRRKVISGFSLGVGVSLLFLTLILLNNTSLSVPKVQVFLQGSDSNSSSSSFSWRFPFTTTLSSNASVSPLHRVEVNVSSSEGSEKSSEETLLGNLTGDQKNASLHDGHEEDDEHCCSLKNVTLAVKENALVGNSSCNGGGSGVGKCEDGLLMKESNNNDSISVSVSGLLGECDIFDGKWVRDESKPYYPLGSCPHVDRDFDCHLNGRPDSEYVKWKWQPNGCDIPSLNATDFLEKLRGQKLVFVGDSLNRNMWESMVCILRQSVKDKKHVFEISGKTEFKKKGVYAFRFEDYNCSVDFVSSPFIVQESNFKGINGSFETLRLDLMDQTSTTYRDADIIVFNTGHWWTHEKTSRGEDYYQVGNHVYPRLKVLDAYTRALTTWATWVDNNIDANRTQVFFRGYSVTHFRGGQWNSGGKCHKETEPISNGKHLRKYPSKMRAFEHVVIPKMKTPVIYMNISRLTDYRKDGHPSIYRMEYKTAEEQTAAEQHQDCSHWCLPGVPDTWNELLYVSLLKYGKGHWKS
;
A
#
# COMPACT_ATOMS: atom_id res chain seq x y z
N MET A 1 -49.33 -7.94 -4.58
CA MET A 1 -48.99 -9.01 -5.53
C MET A 1 -49.10 -8.35 -6.91
N ASP A 2 -48.06 -7.96 -7.63
CA ASP A 2 -46.67 -8.42 -7.68
C ASP A 2 -45.71 -7.26 -7.97
N SER A 3 -44.52 -7.31 -7.36
CA SER A 3 -43.42 -6.38 -7.58
C SER A 3 -42.48 -6.91 -8.66
N CYS A 4 -42.34 -6.15 -9.75
CA CYS A 4 -41.38 -6.38 -10.82
C CYS A 4 -40.06 -5.70 -10.45
N SER A 5 -39.08 -6.47 -9.96
CA SER A 5 -37.73 -6.00 -9.65
C SER A 5 -36.87 -6.06 -10.91
N LYS A 6 -36.62 -4.91 -11.54
CA LYS A 6 -35.60 -4.76 -12.59
C LYS A 6 -34.22 -4.68 -11.94
N ARG A 7 -33.36 -5.66 -12.24
CA ARG A 7 -31.94 -5.68 -11.87
C ARG A 7 -31.20 -4.54 -12.59
N LEU A 8 -30.55 -3.66 -11.82
CA LEU A 8 -29.49 -2.78 -12.32
C LEU A 8 -28.20 -3.59 -12.50
N ALA A 9 -27.53 -3.39 -13.63
CA ALA A 9 -26.33 -4.09 -14.03
C ALA A 9 -25.07 -3.51 -13.35
N PHE A 10 -24.17 -4.41 -12.97
CA PHE A 10 -22.92 -4.15 -12.26
C PHE A 10 -21.77 -3.79 -13.22
N SER A 11 -20.85 -2.95 -12.76
CA SER A 11 -19.51 -2.78 -13.33
C SER A 11 -18.43 -2.94 -12.25
N GLU A 12 -18.05 -4.18 -11.98
CA GLU A 12 -16.70 -4.59 -11.55
C GLU A 12 -16.40 -5.99 -12.11
N PRO A 13 -15.33 -6.20 -12.87
CA PRO A 13 -14.85 -7.55 -13.15
C PRO A 13 -13.84 -7.91 -12.08
N PHE A 14 -14.24 -8.65 -11.04
CA PHE A 14 -13.48 -9.71 -10.38
C PHE A 14 -14.30 -10.29 -9.21
N MET A 15 -15.39 -10.97 -9.56
CA MET A 15 -15.72 -12.23 -8.89
C MET A 15 -15.31 -13.33 -9.86
N SER A 16 -14.19 -14.02 -9.57
CA SER A 16 -14.02 -15.37 -10.11
C SER A 16 -15.27 -16.15 -9.73
N GLN A 17 -15.97 -16.70 -10.71
CA GLN A 17 -17.14 -17.54 -10.48
C GLN A 17 -16.76 -18.64 -9.49
N ARG A 18 -17.19 -18.50 -8.23
CA ARG A 18 -17.16 -19.58 -7.24
C ARG A 18 -18.11 -20.67 -7.71
N ARG A 19 -17.64 -21.58 -8.56
CA ARG A 19 -18.33 -22.86 -8.77
C ARG A 19 -17.88 -23.82 -7.69
N LYS A 20 -18.73 -23.99 -6.66
CA LYS A 20 -18.80 -25.26 -5.97
C LYS A 20 -19.37 -26.27 -6.97
N VAL A 21 -18.55 -27.21 -7.41
CA VAL A 21 -19.03 -28.42 -8.08
C VAL A 21 -19.73 -29.23 -7.01
N ILE A 22 -21.06 -29.19 -6.99
CA ILE A 22 -21.89 -30.18 -6.32
C ILE A 22 -22.49 -31.06 -7.41
N SER A 23 -22.12 -32.32 -7.33
CA SER A 23 -22.68 -33.46 -8.06
C SER A 23 -24.20 -33.55 -7.88
N GLY A 24 -24.91 -33.84 -8.98
CA GLY A 24 -26.29 -34.32 -8.97
C GLY A 24 -27.28 -33.41 -9.69
N PHE A 25 -27.70 -33.83 -10.90
CA PHE A 25 -29.09 -33.92 -11.38
C PHE A 25 -29.11 -33.94 -12.92
N SER A 26 -28.98 -35.15 -13.45
CA SER A 26 -29.45 -35.53 -14.78
C SER A 26 -30.98 -35.48 -14.81
N LEU A 27 -31.58 -34.54 -15.55
CA LEU A 27 -32.91 -34.59 -16.20
C LEU A 27 -33.32 -33.16 -16.57
N GLY A 28 -33.12 -32.75 -17.84
CA GLY A 28 -33.57 -31.42 -18.28
C GLY A 28 -33.10 -30.91 -19.64
N VAL A 29 -32.79 -31.78 -20.61
CA VAL A 29 -32.37 -31.34 -21.97
C VAL A 29 -33.38 -31.75 -23.06
N GLY A 30 -34.51 -32.36 -22.68
CA GLY A 30 -35.50 -32.88 -23.66
C GLY A 30 -36.59 -31.91 -24.11
N VAL A 31 -36.74 -30.72 -23.51
CA VAL A 31 -37.99 -29.92 -23.69
C VAL A 31 -37.77 -28.55 -24.37
N SER A 32 -36.54 -28.05 -24.49
CA SER A 32 -36.28 -26.73 -25.11
C SER A 32 -36.07 -26.75 -26.63
N LEU A 33 -35.94 -27.93 -27.26
CA LEU A 33 -35.75 -28.05 -28.71
C LEU A 33 -37.07 -28.14 -29.51
N LEU A 34 -38.22 -28.30 -28.85
CA LEU A 34 -39.54 -28.34 -29.50
C LEU A 34 -40.25 -26.98 -29.57
N PHE A 35 -39.80 -25.97 -28.81
CA PHE A 35 -40.41 -24.63 -28.84
C PHE A 35 -39.77 -23.67 -29.85
N LEU A 36 -38.53 -23.94 -30.28
CA LEU A 36 -37.81 -23.09 -31.25
C LEU A 36 -38.16 -23.39 -32.72
N THR A 37 -38.72 -24.58 -33.01
CA THR A 37 -39.16 -24.96 -34.36
C THR A 37 -40.55 -24.42 -34.72
N LEU A 38 -41.37 -24.03 -33.73
CA LEU A 38 -42.72 -23.48 -33.95
C LEU A 38 -42.75 -21.96 -34.19
N ILE A 39 -41.70 -21.22 -33.82
CA ILE A 39 -41.63 -19.76 -34.01
C ILE A 39 -41.04 -19.39 -35.39
N LEU A 40 -40.25 -20.28 -36.01
CA LEU A 40 -39.63 -20.05 -37.31
C LEU A 40 -40.55 -20.36 -38.51
N LEU A 41 -41.77 -20.86 -38.29
CA LEU A 41 -42.72 -21.22 -39.36
C LEU A 41 -43.83 -20.19 -39.60
N ASN A 42 -43.91 -19.08 -38.84
CA ASN A 42 -45.13 -18.29 -38.84
C ASN A 42 -45.00 -16.76 -38.97
N ASN A 43 -44.00 -16.22 -39.65
CA ASN A 43 -44.09 -14.82 -40.12
C ASN A 43 -43.36 -14.62 -41.45
N THR A 44 -44.17 -14.52 -42.50
CA THR A 44 -43.79 -14.04 -43.83
C THR A 44 -43.98 -12.53 -43.92
N SER A 45 -43.12 -11.92 -44.74
CA SER A 45 -43.23 -10.58 -45.36
C SER A 45 -42.79 -9.36 -44.54
N LEU A 46 -41.62 -8.81 -44.89
CA LEU A 46 -41.49 -7.39 -45.27
C LEU A 46 -40.10 -7.13 -45.89
N SER A 47 -40.12 -6.51 -47.06
CA SER A 47 -39.02 -6.23 -47.98
C SER A 47 -38.36 -4.86 -47.76
N VAL A 48 -37.02 -4.76 -47.82
CA VAL A 48 -36.27 -3.51 -48.11
C VAL A 48 -34.88 -3.85 -48.72
N PRO A 49 -34.10 -2.92 -49.33
CA PRO A 49 -33.60 -3.04 -50.70
C PRO A 49 -32.09 -3.34 -50.80
N LYS A 50 -31.67 -3.72 -52.01
CA LYS A 50 -30.28 -3.99 -52.41
C LYS A 50 -29.44 -2.72 -52.45
N VAL A 51 -28.27 -2.75 -51.79
CA VAL A 51 -27.09 -1.97 -52.19
C VAL A 51 -25.92 -2.94 -52.35
N GLN A 52 -25.26 -2.83 -53.49
CA GLN A 52 -24.23 -3.73 -54.00
C GLN A 52 -22.86 -3.10 -53.73
N VAL A 53 -21.95 -3.84 -53.09
CA VAL A 53 -20.52 -3.49 -53.05
C VAL A 53 -19.69 -4.71 -53.42
N PHE A 54 -18.78 -4.48 -54.35
CA PHE A 54 -17.89 -5.40 -55.05
C PHE A 54 -17.03 -6.27 -54.12
N LEU A 55 -16.97 -7.58 -54.44
CA LEU A 55 -15.91 -8.49 -54.01
C LEU A 55 -14.90 -8.66 -55.16
N GLN A 56 -13.63 -8.43 -54.87
CA GLN A 56 -12.53 -8.99 -55.65
C GLN A 56 -11.66 -9.76 -54.65
N GLY A 57 -11.65 -11.09 -54.80
CA GLY A 57 -10.87 -12.00 -53.98
C GLY A 57 -9.42 -12.09 -54.43
N SER A 58 -8.57 -12.60 -53.54
CA SER A 58 -7.39 -13.40 -53.87
C SER A 58 -6.93 -14.15 -52.62
N ASP A 59 -6.52 -15.39 -52.85
CA ASP A 59 -6.24 -16.47 -51.91
C ASP A 59 -5.01 -16.26 -51.01
N SER A 60 -4.98 -16.93 -49.85
CA SER A 60 -4.08 -18.07 -49.57
C SER A 60 -3.72 -18.26 -48.08
N ASN A 61 -3.80 -19.51 -47.64
CA ASN A 61 -3.08 -20.22 -46.57
C ASN A 61 -2.63 -19.47 -45.30
N SER A 62 -3.25 -19.84 -44.17
CA SER A 62 -2.71 -19.59 -42.83
C SER A 62 -1.88 -20.78 -42.32
N SER A 63 -0.57 -20.57 -42.21
CA SER A 63 0.32 -21.32 -41.33
C SER A 63 0.86 -20.39 -40.25
N SER A 64 0.89 -20.93 -39.04
CA SER A 64 1.34 -20.29 -37.80
C SER A 64 2.82 -19.88 -37.85
N SER A 65 3.13 -18.64 -37.50
CA SER A 65 4.41 -18.35 -36.82
C SER A 65 4.35 -17.08 -35.97
N SER A 66 4.88 -17.24 -34.77
CA SER A 66 5.28 -16.26 -33.78
C SER A 66 6.40 -15.36 -34.30
N PHE A 67 6.23 -14.04 -34.19
CA PHE A 67 7.29 -13.06 -34.48
C PHE A 67 7.64 -12.21 -33.26
N SER A 68 8.92 -12.34 -32.88
CA SER A 68 9.66 -11.49 -31.96
C SER A 68 10.17 -10.23 -32.66
N TRP A 69 10.07 -9.08 -32.02
CA TRP A 69 10.74 -7.85 -32.46
C TRP A 69 12.05 -7.64 -31.70
N ARG A 70 13.16 -7.50 -32.45
CA ARG A 70 14.45 -6.99 -31.97
C ARG A 70 14.55 -5.50 -32.32
N PHE A 71 15.14 -4.72 -31.41
CA PHE A 71 15.70 -3.40 -31.73
C PHE A 71 17.23 -3.48 -31.82
N PRO A 72 17.88 -2.72 -32.72
CA PRO A 72 19.34 -2.65 -32.83
C PRO A 72 19.90 -1.45 -32.07
N PHE A 73 21.11 -1.58 -31.51
CA PHE A 73 22.27 -0.77 -31.91
C PHE A 73 23.53 -1.35 -31.26
N THR A 74 24.49 -1.66 -32.12
CA THR A 74 25.85 -2.11 -31.86
C THR A 74 26.78 -0.94 -31.58
N THR A 75 27.66 -1.07 -30.60
CA THR A 75 29.06 -0.61 -30.73
C THR A 75 29.99 -1.73 -30.25
N THR A 76 30.91 -2.09 -31.14
CA THR A 76 31.97 -3.10 -30.97
C THR A 76 33.32 -2.40 -30.87
N LEU A 77 34.16 -2.84 -29.94
CA LEU A 77 35.60 -3.16 -30.03
C LEU A 77 36.11 -3.28 -28.57
N SER A 78 37.02 -4.15 -28.16
CA SER A 78 37.76 -5.27 -28.76
C SER A 78 38.43 -6.00 -27.58
N SER A 79 38.42 -7.31 -27.63
CA SER A 79 38.95 -8.27 -26.65
C SER A 79 40.48 -8.37 -26.62
N ASN A 80 41.02 -8.75 -25.45
CA ASN A 80 42.10 -9.73 -25.22
C ASN A 80 42.40 -9.74 -23.70
N ALA A 81 42.65 -10.83 -22.97
CA ALA A 81 42.55 -12.28 -23.16
C ALA A 81 42.81 -12.95 -21.79
N SER A 82 42.47 -14.24 -21.70
CA SER A 82 43.01 -15.28 -20.80
C SER A 82 42.44 -15.44 -19.37
N VAL A 83 41.95 -16.67 -19.16
CA VAL A 83 41.48 -17.28 -17.92
C VAL A 83 42.52 -18.30 -17.47
N SER A 84 42.78 -18.41 -16.16
CA SER A 84 43.35 -19.58 -15.48
C SER A 84 43.05 -19.53 -13.97
N PRO A 85 43.06 -20.67 -13.25
CA PRO A 85 42.10 -20.96 -12.17
C PRO A 85 42.66 -21.06 -10.73
N LEU A 86 41.72 -21.10 -9.78
CA LEU A 86 41.73 -21.68 -8.42
C LEU A 86 42.82 -21.28 -7.41
N HIS A 87 42.37 -20.84 -6.22
CA HIS A 87 42.96 -21.27 -4.96
C HIS A 87 41.88 -21.55 -3.90
N ARG A 88 41.82 -22.81 -3.48
CA ARG A 88 41.10 -23.35 -2.32
C ARG A 88 42.09 -23.35 -1.16
N VAL A 89 41.71 -22.83 0.01
CA VAL A 89 42.44 -23.01 1.26
C VAL A 89 41.62 -23.91 2.16
N GLU A 90 42.12 -25.12 2.39
CA GLU A 90 41.70 -26.04 3.44
C GLU A 90 42.53 -25.75 4.69
N VAL A 91 41.90 -25.74 5.88
CA VAL A 91 42.59 -26.01 7.14
C VAL A 91 41.73 -26.95 7.99
N ASN A 92 42.41 -28.01 8.44
CA ASN A 92 41.93 -29.21 9.13
C ASN A 92 41.36 -28.99 10.53
N VAL A 93 40.41 -29.86 10.88
CA VAL A 93 40.06 -30.23 12.26
C VAL A 93 40.93 -31.43 12.67
N SER A 94 41.50 -31.39 13.87
CA SER A 94 42.01 -32.58 14.56
C SER A 94 41.69 -32.47 16.06
N SER A 95 41.31 -33.61 16.64
CA SER A 95 40.81 -33.82 17.99
C SER A 95 41.75 -34.72 18.81
N SER A 96 41.95 -34.43 20.09
CA SER A 96 42.26 -35.39 21.18
C SER A 96 42.16 -34.65 22.53
N GLU A 97 41.16 -34.95 23.37
CA GLU A 97 41.11 -35.91 24.49
C GLU A 97 41.41 -35.29 25.88
N GLY A 98 40.48 -35.48 26.84
CA GLY A 98 40.82 -35.65 28.26
C GLY A 98 39.99 -34.92 29.34
N SER A 99 38.92 -35.58 29.82
CA SER A 99 38.41 -35.64 31.24
C SER A 99 37.86 -34.34 31.90
N GLU A 100 36.78 -34.26 32.70
CA GLU A 100 36.12 -35.22 33.61
C GLU A 100 34.73 -34.67 34.07
N LYS A 101 33.78 -35.61 34.35
CA LYS A 101 32.73 -35.65 35.40
C LYS A 101 31.36 -34.91 35.32
N SER A 102 30.31 -35.74 35.19
CA SER A 102 29.03 -35.90 35.95
C SER A 102 28.20 -34.66 36.35
N SER A 103 26.85 -34.62 36.28
CA SER A 103 25.84 -35.65 36.57
C SER A 103 24.45 -35.26 36.02
N GLU A 104 23.66 -36.24 35.61
CA GLU A 104 22.21 -36.16 35.37
C GLU A 104 21.42 -36.09 36.69
N GLU A 105 20.26 -35.43 36.66
CA GLU A 105 19.10 -35.88 37.45
C GLU A 105 17.79 -35.58 36.71
N THR A 106 16.96 -36.61 36.61
CA THR A 106 15.66 -36.67 35.94
C THR A 106 14.54 -36.44 36.95
N LEU A 107 13.43 -35.81 36.57
CA LEU A 107 12.15 -36.11 37.23
C LEU A 107 10.92 -35.90 36.34
N LEU A 108 10.23 -37.02 36.14
CA LEU A 108 8.91 -37.22 35.55
C LEU A 108 7.79 -36.80 36.51
N GLY A 109 6.64 -36.40 35.95
CA GLY A 109 5.37 -36.29 36.68
C GLY A 109 4.17 -36.25 35.74
N ASN A 110 3.55 -37.42 35.53
CA ASN A 110 2.24 -37.63 34.88
C ASN A 110 1.10 -37.28 35.85
N LEU A 111 -0.03 -36.76 35.35
CA LEU A 111 -1.40 -37.07 35.84
C LEU A 111 -2.45 -36.92 34.71
N THR A 112 -3.42 -37.84 34.74
CA THR A 112 -4.46 -38.17 33.75
C THR A 112 -5.88 -37.80 34.20
N GLY A 113 -6.85 -37.73 33.26
CA GLY A 113 -8.32 -37.76 33.44
C GLY A 113 -9.01 -36.40 33.32
N ASP A 114 -10.13 -36.15 32.62
CA ASP A 114 -11.20 -37.03 32.13
C ASP A 114 -12.05 -36.33 31.03
N GLN A 115 -12.72 -37.09 30.16
CA GLN A 115 -13.63 -36.61 29.11
C GLN A 115 -15.05 -36.32 29.62
N LYS A 116 -15.70 -35.25 29.13
CA LYS A 116 -17.16 -35.20 28.85
C LYS A 116 -17.50 -34.21 27.71
N ASN A 117 -18.38 -34.66 26.80
CA ASN A 117 -19.00 -33.91 25.70
C ASN A 117 -20.06 -32.88 26.16
N ALA A 118 -20.16 -31.72 25.50
CA ALA A 118 -21.44 -31.10 25.10
C ALA A 118 -21.27 -29.91 24.13
N SER A 119 -22.12 -29.94 23.10
CA SER A 119 -22.62 -28.98 22.10
C SER A 119 -22.21 -27.49 22.03
N LEU A 120 -22.11 -27.04 20.77
CA LEU A 120 -22.17 -25.66 20.24
C LEU A 120 -23.21 -24.72 20.88
N HIS A 121 -22.82 -23.47 21.08
CA HIS A 121 -23.60 -22.31 20.60
C HIS A 121 -22.72 -21.06 20.40
N ASP A 122 -23.19 -20.24 19.48
CA ASP A 122 -22.66 -19.07 18.75
C ASP A 122 -22.35 -17.81 19.60
N GLY A 123 -21.44 -16.96 19.07
CA GLY A 123 -21.38 -15.52 19.36
C GLY A 123 -20.31 -15.00 20.34
N HIS A 124 -19.58 -13.96 19.89
CA HIS A 124 -18.66 -13.05 20.60
C HIS A 124 -17.15 -13.34 20.49
N GLU A 125 -16.47 -12.64 19.57
CA GLU A 125 -15.04 -12.33 19.69
C GLU A 125 -14.89 -11.07 20.57
N GLU A 126 -14.66 -11.31 21.86
CA GLU A 126 -13.93 -10.39 22.74
C GLU A 126 -12.43 -10.70 22.61
N ASP A 127 -11.61 -9.67 22.42
CA ASP A 127 -10.15 -9.74 22.41
C ASP A 127 -9.60 -10.08 23.82
N ASP A 128 -9.52 -11.36 24.16
CA ASP A 128 -8.76 -11.83 25.33
C ASP A 128 -7.42 -12.46 24.88
N GLU A 129 -6.36 -11.66 24.89
CA GLU A 129 -4.97 -12.12 24.81
C GLU A 129 -4.37 -12.19 26.22
N HIS A 130 -4.20 -13.41 26.75
CA HIS A 130 -3.55 -13.65 28.03
C HIS A 130 -2.01 -13.54 27.88
N CYS A 131 -1.42 -12.71 28.73
CA CYS A 131 -0.04 -12.29 28.72
C CYS A 131 0.93 -13.38 29.22
N CYS A 132 2.00 -13.66 28.48
CA CYS A 132 3.22 -14.26 29.05
C CYS A 132 4.14 -13.15 29.53
N SER A 133 4.31 -13.07 30.86
CA SER A 133 5.20 -12.13 31.55
C SER A 133 6.67 -12.44 31.22
N LEU A 134 7.35 -11.52 30.51
CA LEU A 134 8.80 -11.49 30.40
C LEU A 134 9.36 -10.49 31.42
N LYS A 135 10.22 -11.00 32.30
CA LYS A 135 10.89 -10.26 33.37
C LYS A 135 11.84 -9.21 32.80
N ASN A 136 11.87 -8.05 33.46
CA ASN A 136 12.70 -6.89 33.16
C ASN A 136 14.19 -7.24 33.00
N VAL A 137 14.79 -6.80 31.89
CA VAL A 137 16.25 -6.67 31.74
C VAL A 137 16.57 -5.17 31.79
N THR A 138 17.16 -4.72 32.88
CA THR A 138 17.74 -3.37 33.03
C THR A 138 19.08 -3.31 32.31
N LEU A 139 19.17 -2.50 31.24
CA LEU A 139 20.42 -2.07 30.63
C LEU A 139 20.78 -0.68 31.18
N ALA A 140 21.87 -0.61 31.95
CA ALA A 140 22.42 0.64 32.45
C ALA A 140 23.25 1.32 31.34
N VAL A 141 22.85 2.51 30.91
CA VAL A 141 23.65 3.40 30.07
C VAL A 141 24.35 4.40 30.99
N LYS A 142 25.69 4.47 30.91
CA LYS A 142 26.49 5.49 31.57
C LYS A 142 26.47 6.76 30.73
N GLU A 143 25.85 7.83 31.24
CA GLU A 143 26.03 9.19 30.72
C GLU A 143 27.30 9.81 31.32
N ASN A 144 28.19 10.31 30.45
CA ASN A 144 29.23 11.27 30.82
C ASN A 144 28.69 12.68 30.53
N ALA A 145 28.23 13.38 31.58
CA ALA A 145 27.88 14.79 31.52
C ALA A 145 29.14 15.66 31.56
N LEU A 146 29.31 16.55 30.58
CA LEU A 146 30.23 17.68 30.65
C LEU A 146 29.51 18.83 31.37
N VAL A 147 29.96 19.11 32.60
CA VAL A 147 29.49 20.21 33.44
C VAL A 147 30.14 21.52 32.96
N GLY A 148 29.32 22.44 32.44
CA GLY A 148 29.68 23.84 32.23
C GLY A 148 29.18 24.69 33.39
N ASN A 149 30.09 25.15 34.24
CA ASN A 149 29.83 26.02 35.39
C ASN A 149 29.41 27.44 34.95
N SER A 150 28.31 27.97 35.51
CA SER A 150 28.14 29.43 35.64
C SER A 150 27.66 29.77 37.04
N SER A 151 28.49 30.56 37.73
CA SER A 151 28.32 31.06 39.09
C SER A 151 27.44 32.31 39.09
N CYS A 152 26.40 32.33 39.92
CA CYS A 152 25.61 33.53 40.20
C CYS A 152 26.03 34.12 41.54
N ASN A 153 26.41 35.40 41.56
CA ASN A 153 26.69 36.14 42.79
C ASN A 153 25.77 37.37 42.88
N GLY A 154 24.92 37.39 43.91
CA GLY A 154 24.52 38.57 44.70
C GLY A 154 23.54 39.61 44.15
N GLY A 155 22.31 39.59 44.70
CA GLY A 155 21.74 40.75 45.42
C GLY A 155 20.62 41.57 44.75
N GLY A 156 19.46 41.65 45.41
CA GLY A 156 18.55 42.80 45.31
C GLY A 156 17.09 42.49 44.92
N SER A 157 16.17 42.77 45.86
CA SER A 157 14.71 42.71 45.70
C SER A 157 14.16 43.50 44.52
N GLY A 158 13.21 42.90 43.78
CA GLY A 158 12.36 43.62 42.84
C GLY A 158 11.53 42.67 41.96
N VAL A 159 10.21 42.71 42.10
CA VAL A 159 9.25 42.05 41.21
C VAL A 159 9.37 42.64 39.80
N GLY A 160 9.59 41.81 38.79
CA GLY A 160 9.64 42.22 37.38
C GLY A 160 9.31 41.07 36.44
N LYS A 161 8.35 41.30 35.53
CA LYS A 161 7.93 40.43 34.44
C LYS A 161 9.11 40.04 33.54
N CYS A 162 9.17 38.77 33.12
CA CYS A 162 10.03 38.35 32.01
C CYS A 162 9.21 38.36 30.71
N GLU A 163 9.36 39.43 29.92
CA GLU A 163 9.23 39.37 28.47
C GLU A 163 10.59 38.93 27.92
N ASP A 164 10.63 37.85 27.14
CA ASP A 164 11.86 37.44 26.44
C ASP A 164 11.83 37.99 25.02
N GLY A 165 12.35 39.21 24.88
CA GLY A 165 12.64 39.85 23.60
C GLY A 165 14.00 39.39 23.10
N LEU A 166 14.02 38.72 21.95
CA LEU A 166 15.25 38.40 21.23
C LEU A 166 16.00 39.70 20.87
N LEU A 167 17.12 39.94 21.55
CA LEU A 167 18.10 40.95 21.15
C LEU A 167 18.87 40.43 19.94
N MET A 168 18.42 40.81 18.75
CA MET A 168 19.22 40.71 17.52
C MET A 168 20.37 41.71 17.61
N LYS A 169 21.59 41.20 17.74
CA LYS A 169 22.81 41.98 17.55
C LYS A 169 23.07 42.01 16.04
N GLU A 170 22.80 43.15 15.40
CA GLU A 170 23.17 43.37 14.00
C GLU A 170 24.68 43.25 13.83
N SER A 171 25.11 42.19 13.17
CA SER A 171 26.40 42.15 12.48
C SER A 171 26.11 42.00 10.98
N ASN A 172 26.36 43.08 10.24
CA ASN A 172 26.33 43.09 8.78
C ASN A 172 27.37 42.11 8.24
N ASN A 173 26.91 40.93 7.82
CA ASN A 173 27.57 40.13 6.81
C ASN A 173 26.50 39.44 5.97
N ASN A 174 26.60 39.65 4.67
CA ASN A 174 25.63 39.23 3.66
C ASN A 174 25.85 37.76 3.28
N ASP A 175 25.89 36.88 4.27
CA ASP A 175 25.92 35.44 4.07
C ASP A 175 24.49 34.90 4.24
N SER A 176 23.91 34.44 3.13
CA SER A 176 22.69 33.66 3.15
C SER A 176 22.95 32.39 3.98
N ILE A 177 22.51 32.39 5.24
CA ILE A 177 22.52 31.19 6.07
C ILE A 177 21.53 30.20 5.45
N SER A 178 22.03 29.29 4.62
CA SER A 178 21.30 28.09 4.20
C SER A 178 21.22 27.16 5.41
N VAL A 179 20.24 27.39 6.28
CA VAL A 179 19.89 26.40 7.30
C VAL A 179 19.42 25.15 6.56
N SER A 180 20.25 24.10 6.54
CA SER A 180 19.86 22.84 5.91
C SER A 180 18.53 22.36 6.50
N VAL A 181 17.57 22.01 5.66
CA VAL A 181 16.25 21.50 6.09
C VAL A 181 16.41 20.27 6.98
N SER A 182 17.44 19.46 6.75
CA SER A 182 17.80 18.33 7.61
C SER A 182 18.21 18.76 9.04
N GLY A 183 18.83 19.94 9.21
CA GLY A 183 19.16 20.51 10.51
C GLY A 183 17.96 21.06 11.28
N LEU A 184 16.96 21.61 10.56
CA LEU A 184 15.66 22.02 11.14
C LEU A 184 14.80 20.82 11.57
N LEU A 185 14.92 19.71 10.86
CA LEU A 185 14.15 18.51 11.14
C LEU A 185 14.71 17.64 12.27
N GLY A 186 15.94 17.88 12.77
CA GLY A 186 16.51 17.30 14.00
C GLY A 186 16.23 15.81 14.27
N GLU A 187 16.14 15.43 15.56
CA GLU A 187 15.68 14.10 16.01
C GLU A 187 14.14 13.93 15.98
N CYS A 188 13.42 14.87 15.37
CA CYS A 188 11.95 14.88 15.35
C CYS A 188 11.36 13.64 14.65
N ASP A 189 10.45 12.94 15.32
CA ASP A 189 9.57 11.98 14.65
C ASP A 189 8.46 12.74 13.90
N ILE A 190 8.59 12.84 12.59
CA ILE A 190 7.63 13.54 11.72
C ILE A 190 6.27 12.80 11.63
N PHE A 191 6.18 11.57 12.13
CA PHE A 191 4.96 10.77 12.15
C PHE A 191 4.22 10.80 13.49
N ASP A 192 4.80 11.44 14.52
CA ASP A 192 4.14 11.72 15.80
C ASP A 192 3.70 13.19 15.89
N GLY A 193 2.40 13.42 16.10
CA GLY A 193 1.82 14.72 15.86
C GLY A 193 0.29 14.76 16.00
N LYS A 194 -0.29 15.81 15.43
CA LYS A 194 -1.73 16.07 15.44
C LYS A 194 -2.19 16.71 14.15
N TRP A 195 -3.47 16.54 13.84
CA TRP A 195 -4.12 17.25 12.75
C TRP A 195 -4.49 18.67 13.19
N VAL A 196 -4.17 19.65 12.35
CA VAL A 196 -4.51 21.07 12.52
C VAL A 196 -5.21 21.58 11.27
N ARG A 197 -6.10 22.56 11.42
CA ARG A 197 -6.73 23.23 10.26
C ARG A 197 -5.68 24.07 9.53
N ASP A 198 -5.73 24.04 8.20
CA ASP A 198 -4.87 24.82 7.31
C ASP A 198 -5.66 25.22 6.06
N GLU A 199 -5.93 26.53 5.95
CA GLU A 199 -6.73 27.09 4.86
C GLU A 199 -6.00 27.07 3.50
N SER A 200 -4.68 26.90 3.50
CA SER A 200 -3.88 26.80 2.27
C SER A 200 -4.07 25.48 1.54
N LYS A 201 -4.62 24.44 2.20
CA LYS A 201 -4.95 23.16 1.58
C LYS A 201 -6.26 23.25 0.78
N PRO A 202 -6.49 22.40 -0.24
CA PRO A 202 -5.62 21.33 -0.76
C PRO A 202 -4.55 21.82 -1.76
N TYR A 203 -3.63 20.95 -2.17
CA TYR A 203 -2.55 21.27 -3.14
C TYR A 203 -3.04 21.49 -4.57
N TYR A 204 -4.20 20.96 -4.91
CA TYR A 204 -4.86 21.14 -6.19
C TYR A 204 -6.37 21.28 -5.98
N PRO A 205 -7.07 22.10 -6.77
CA PRO A 205 -8.51 22.32 -6.59
C PRO A 205 -9.33 21.03 -6.67
N LEU A 206 -10.47 21.00 -5.96
CA LEU A 206 -11.42 19.89 -6.02
C LEU A 206 -11.88 19.65 -7.46
N GLY A 207 -11.92 18.39 -7.91
CA GLY A 207 -12.37 18.01 -9.26
C GLY A 207 -11.49 18.51 -10.42
N SER A 208 -10.31 19.10 -10.16
CA SER A 208 -9.47 19.68 -11.23
C SER A 208 -8.51 18.69 -11.88
N CYS A 209 -8.29 17.52 -11.27
CA CYS A 209 -7.34 16.52 -11.75
C CYS A 209 -8.06 15.40 -12.51
N PRO A 210 -7.86 15.25 -13.83
CA PRO A 210 -8.58 14.26 -14.64
C PRO A 210 -8.07 12.83 -14.48
N HIS A 211 -7.06 12.61 -13.62
CA HIS A 211 -6.42 11.31 -13.41
C HIS A 211 -6.87 10.62 -12.11
N VAL A 212 -7.75 11.27 -11.35
CA VAL A 212 -8.38 10.67 -10.17
C VAL A 212 -9.41 9.66 -10.65
N ASP A 213 -9.27 8.41 -10.22
CA ASP A 213 -10.28 7.38 -10.44
C ASP A 213 -11.61 7.85 -9.82
N ARG A 214 -12.71 7.63 -10.54
CA ARG A 214 -14.07 8.05 -10.12
C ARG A 214 -14.39 7.69 -8.67
N ASP A 215 -13.91 6.55 -8.17
CA ASP A 215 -14.21 6.09 -6.82
C ASP A 215 -13.58 6.95 -5.71
N PHE A 216 -12.56 7.75 -6.04
CA PHE A 216 -11.86 8.65 -5.12
C PHE A 216 -12.27 10.12 -5.30
N ASP A 217 -12.92 10.47 -6.42
CA ASP A 217 -13.39 11.84 -6.69
C ASP A 217 -14.73 12.13 -5.98
N CYS A 218 -14.64 12.28 -4.66
CA CYS A 218 -15.81 12.53 -3.82
C CYS A 218 -16.53 13.84 -4.19
N HIS A 219 -15.79 14.84 -4.67
CA HIS A 219 -16.37 16.13 -5.03
C HIS A 219 -17.27 16.01 -6.26
N LEU A 220 -16.77 15.43 -7.35
CA LEU A 220 -17.59 15.23 -8.56
C LEU A 220 -18.71 14.20 -8.33
N ASN A 221 -18.56 13.30 -7.36
CA ASN A 221 -19.62 12.38 -6.94
C ASN A 221 -20.66 13.02 -5.99
N GLY A 222 -20.61 14.33 -5.76
CA GLY A 222 -21.66 15.06 -5.03
C GLY A 222 -21.53 15.03 -3.51
N ARG A 223 -20.32 14.82 -2.96
CA ARG A 223 -20.08 14.99 -1.52
C ARG A 223 -20.36 16.44 -1.10
N PRO A 224 -21.25 16.69 -0.12
CA PRO A 224 -21.69 18.04 0.20
C PRO A 224 -20.71 18.83 1.08
N ASP A 225 -19.93 18.14 1.92
CA ASP A 225 -18.92 18.75 2.78
C ASP A 225 -17.53 18.75 2.09
N SER A 226 -16.75 19.81 2.33
CA SER A 226 -15.39 19.96 1.81
C SER A 226 -14.33 20.17 2.89
N GLU A 227 -14.74 20.39 4.15
CA GLU A 227 -13.83 20.72 5.26
C GLU A 227 -12.79 19.63 5.54
N TYR A 228 -13.05 18.38 5.16
CA TYR A 228 -12.10 17.27 5.31
C TYR A 228 -10.77 17.51 4.55
N VAL A 229 -10.73 18.37 3.53
CA VAL A 229 -9.47 18.69 2.80
C VAL A 229 -8.64 19.77 3.48
N LYS A 230 -9.19 20.46 4.50
CA LYS A 230 -8.57 21.60 5.20
C LYS A 230 -7.71 21.20 6.39
N TRP A 231 -7.22 19.97 6.39
CA TRP A 231 -6.44 19.41 7.48
C TRP A 231 -4.99 19.18 7.06
N LYS A 232 -4.05 19.67 7.87
CA LYS A 232 -2.60 19.44 7.75
C LYS A 232 -2.11 18.63 8.96
N TRP A 233 -1.13 17.76 8.74
CA TRP A 233 -0.42 17.09 9.82
C TRP A 233 0.69 17.99 10.39
N GLN A 234 0.67 18.18 11.70
CA GLN A 234 1.68 18.94 12.42
C GLN A 234 2.38 18.01 13.42
N PRO A 235 3.66 17.68 13.20
CA PRO A 235 4.44 16.92 14.18
C PRO A 235 4.56 17.65 15.52
N ASN A 236 4.69 16.89 16.60
CA ASN A 236 4.79 17.46 17.96
C ASN A 236 6.15 18.11 18.22
N GLY A 237 7.23 17.54 17.68
CA GLY A 237 8.61 17.92 17.99
C GLY A 237 9.26 18.89 17.00
N CYS A 238 8.60 19.22 15.89
CA CYS A 238 9.16 20.10 14.86
C CYS A 238 8.09 20.62 13.91
N ASP A 239 8.46 21.66 13.17
CA ASP A 239 7.74 22.09 11.97
C ASP A 239 8.26 21.38 10.74
N ILE A 240 7.33 20.97 9.87
CA ILE A 240 7.66 20.39 8.57
C ILE A 240 7.25 21.35 7.45
N PRO A 241 8.08 21.47 6.39
CA PRO A 241 7.73 22.29 5.24
C PRO A 241 6.49 21.71 4.53
N SER A 242 5.66 22.59 3.98
CA SER A 242 4.60 22.18 3.05
C SER A 242 5.23 21.60 1.79
N LEU A 243 4.57 20.65 1.13
CA LEU A 243 5.08 20.07 -0.11
C LEU A 243 5.19 21.15 -1.20
N ASN A 244 6.41 21.36 -1.69
CA ASN A 244 6.68 22.20 -2.85
C ASN A 244 6.77 21.31 -4.10
N ALA A 245 5.70 21.30 -4.91
CA ALA A 245 5.59 20.38 -6.05
C ALA A 245 6.63 20.67 -7.16
N THR A 246 7.03 21.93 -7.31
CA THR A 246 8.09 22.31 -8.27
C THR A 246 9.45 21.81 -7.80
N ASP A 247 9.79 22.02 -6.52
CA ASP A 247 11.03 21.50 -5.95
C ASP A 247 11.07 19.97 -5.99
N PHE A 248 9.96 19.30 -5.68
CA PHE A 248 9.84 17.86 -5.79
C PHE A 248 10.15 17.41 -7.22
N LEU A 249 9.52 18.00 -8.24
CA LEU A 249 9.76 17.66 -9.65
C LEU A 249 11.22 17.92 -10.07
N GLU A 250 11.83 19.01 -9.64
CA GLU A 250 13.25 19.28 -9.91
C GLU A 250 14.17 18.23 -9.27
N LYS A 251 13.89 17.84 -8.02
CA LYS A 251 14.65 16.77 -7.33
C LYS A 251 14.41 15.39 -7.93
N LEU A 252 13.25 15.17 -8.57
CA LEU A 252 12.94 13.96 -9.35
C LEU A 252 13.47 14.00 -10.78
N ARG A 253 14.08 15.09 -11.25
CA ARG A 253 14.51 15.21 -12.64
C ARG A 253 15.40 14.04 -13.05
N GLY A 254 15.01 13.34 -14.11
CA GLY A 254 15.72 12.14 -14.59
C GLY A 254 15.54 10.87 -13.74
N GLN A 255 14.71 10.90 -12.69
CA GLN A 255 14.48 9.77 -11.78
C GLN A 255 13.14 9.07 -12.02
N LYS A 256 13.04 7.84 -11.51
CA LYS A 256 11.84 7.00 -11.51
C LYS A 256 11.36 6.76 -10.07
N LEU A 257 10.19 7.30 -9.74
CA LEU A 257 9.48 7.06 -8.48
C LEU A 257 8.39 5.99 -8.70
N VAL A 258 8.43 4.90 -7.95
CA VAL A 258 7.49 3.77 -8.14
C VAL A 258 6.75 3.43 -6.86
N PHE A 259 5.41 3.44 -6.93
CA PHE A 259 4.52 2.94 -5.89
C PHE A 259 4.18 1.48 -6.17
N VAL A 260 4.44 0.58 -5.22
CA VAL A 260 4.16 -0.86 -5.36
C VAL A 260 3.26 -1.33 -4.24
N GLY A 261 2.12 -1.93 -4.55
CA GLY A 261 1.27 -2.46 -3.49
C GLY A 261 -0.20 -2.62 -3.83
N ASP A 262 -1.04 -2.43 -2.81
CA ASP A 262 -2.50 -2.53 -2.91
C ASP A 262 -3.15 -1.23 -3.40
N SER A 263 -4.49 -1.21 -3.43
CA SER A 263 -5.27 -0.07 -3.90
C SER A 263 -5.06 1.21 -3.09
N LEU A 264 -4.48 1.14 -1.88
CA LEU A 264 -4.16 2.34 -1.10
C LEU A 264 -2.86 2.98 -1.57
N ASN A 265 -1.92 2.22 -2.13
CA ASN A 265 -0.81 2.85 -2.87
C ASN A 265 -1.29 3.45 -4.18
N ARG A 266 -2.27 2.83 -4.87
CA ARG A 266 -2.88 3.47 -6.05
C ARG A 266 -3.48 4.83 -5.66
N ASN A 267 -4.22 4.87 -4.56
CA ASN A 267 -4.81 6.09 -4.04
C ASN A 267 -3.75 7.15 -3.68
N MET A 268 -2.60 6.75 -3.11
CA MET A 268 -1.46 7.64 -2.87
C MET A 268 -0.76 8.11 -4.15
N TRP A 269 -0.60 7.22 -5.13
CA TRP A 269 0.01 7.51 -6.43
C TRP A 269 -0.82 8.49 -7.25
N GLU A 270 -2.15 8.30 -7.33
CA GLU A 270 -3.04 9.24 -8.02
C GLU A 270 -2.96 10.64 -7.39
N SER A 271 -2.95 10.72 -6.06
CA SER A 271 -2.69 11.98 -5.34
C SER A 271 -1.36 12.61 -5.74
N MET A 272 -0.27 11.84 -5.76
CA MET A 272 1.06 12.35 -6.13
C MET A 272 1.06 12.89 -7.56
N VAL A 273 0.50 12.13 -8.51
CA VAL A 273 0.38 12.57 -9.90
C VAL A 273 -0.39 13.89 -9.99
N CYS A 274 -1.50 14.04 -9.26
CA CYS A 274 -2.30 15.27 -9.26
C CYS A 274 -1.56 16.47 -8.63
N ILE A 275 -0.87 16.27 -7.51
CA ILE A 275 -0.06 17.30 -6.84
C ILE A 275 1.01 17.82 -7.79
N LEU A 276 1.81 16.93 -8.37
CA LEU A 276 2.90 17.31 -9.27
C LEU A 276 2.37 17.88 -10.58
N ARG A 277 1.30 17.29 -11.15
CA ARG A 277 0.68 17.82 -12.36
C ARG A 277 0.21 19.25 -12.16
N GLN A 278 -0.25 19.63 -10.96
CA GLN A 278 -0.72 20.97 -10.68
C GLN A 278 0.36 22.05 -10.82
N SER A 279 1.64 21.75 -10.59
CA SER A 279 2.75 22.71 -10.76
C SER A 279 3.30 22.81 -12.18
N VAL A 280 3.00 21.85 -13.06
CA VAL A 280 3.45 21.88 -14.47
C VAL A 280 2.69 22.94 -15.27
N LYS A 281 3.37 23.75 -16.10
CA LYS A 281 2.71 24.79 -16.91
C LYS A 281 1.84 24.20 -18.01
N ASP A 282 2.42 23.36 -18.87
CA ASP A 282 1.67 22.65 -19.90
C ASP A 282 1.25 21.26 -19.41
N LYS A 283 -0.04 21.11 -19.07
CA LYS A 283 -0.57 19.83 -18.58
C LYS A 283 -0.54 18.72 -19.62
N LYS A 284 -0.33 19.02 -20.91
CA LYS A 284 -0.20 18.01 -21.98
C LYS A 284 1.11 17.25 -21.91
N HIS A 285 2.13 17.82 -21.29
CA HIS A 285 3.43 17.18 -21.03
C HIS A 285 3.38 16.21 -19.82
N VAL A 286 2.18 15.97 -19.27
CA VAL A 286 1.91 14.99 -18.23
C VAL A 286 0.88 13.99 -18.74
N PHE A 287 1.30 12.74 -18.97
CA PHE A 287 0.43 11.69 -19.50
C PHE A 287 0.85 10.30 -19.03
N GLU A 288 -0.11 9.38 -19.03
CA GLU A 288 0.16 7.96 -18.80
C GLU A 288 0.70 7.33 -20.09
N ILE A 289 1.86 6.67 -20.00
CA ILE A 289 2.64 6.20 -21.14
C ILE A 289 1.88 5.18 -21.99
N SER A 290 1.06 4.32 -21.38
CA SER A 290 0.28 3.30 -22.08
C SER A 290 -1.04 3.82 -22.65
N GLY A 291 -1.37 5.10 -22.44
CA GLY A 291 -2.64 5.70 -22.83
C GLY A 291 -3.86 5.20 -22.04
N LYS A 292 -3.65 4.51 -20.91
CA LYS A 292 -4.75 4.00 -20.08
C LYS A 292 -5.34 5.12 -19.22
N THR A 293 -6.65 5.03 -19.00
CA THR A 293 -7.42 5.95 -18.16
C THR A 293 -8.08 5.27 -16.97
N GLU A 294 -7.97 3.94 -16.86
CA GLU A 294 -8.49 3.15 -15.74
C GLU A 294 -7.35 2.38 -15.05
N PHE A 295 -7.15 2.64 -13.75
CA PHE A 295 -6.00 2.14 -13.00
C PHE A 295 -6.35 1.04 -11.98
N LYS A 296 -7.60 0.58 -11.98
CA LYS A 296 -8.09 -0.44 -11.04
C LYS A 296 -7.61 -1.86 -11.31
N LYS A 297 -7.19 -2.13 -12.54
CA LYS A 297 -6.83 -3.49 -12.98
C LYS A 297 -5.40 -3.82 -12.55
N LYS A 298 -5.08 -5.11 -12.47
CA LYS A 298 -3.69 -5.53 -12.25
C LYS A 298 -2.86 -5.02 -13.43
N GLY A 299 -1.75 -4.34 -13.14
CA GLY A 299 -0.93 -3.73 -14.17
C GLY A 299 0.17 -2.85 -13.62
N VAL A 300 0.96 -2.35 -14.56
CA VAL A 300 1.95 -1.29 -14.39
C VAL A 300 1.41 -0.07 -15.13
N TYR A 301 1.43 1.08 -14.45
CA TYR A 301 0.91 2.35 -14.93
C TYR A 301 1.97 3.41 -14.69
N ALA A 302 2.35 4.18 -15.69
CA ALA A 302 3.48 5.09 -15.59
C ALA A 302 3.11 6.47 -16.12
N PHE A 303 3.13 7.48 -15.26
CA PHE A 303 2.96 8.87 -15.69
C PHE A 303 4.32 9.49 -15.99
N ARG A 304 4.45 10.02 -17.21
CA ARG A 304 5.62 10.79 -17.65
C ARG A 304 5.39 12.27 -17.35
N PHE A 305 6.41 12.92 -16.79
CA PHE A 305 6.52 14.38 -16.71
C PHE A 305 7.63 14.82 -17.66
N GLU A 306 7.28 15.18 -18.90
CA GLU A 306 8.29 15.37 -19.97
C GLU A 306 9.29 16.47 -19.66
N ASP A 307 8.83 17.61 -19.15
CA ASP A 307 9.67 18.77 -18.80
C ASP A 307 10.77 18.44 -17.76
N TYR A 308 10.58 17.37 -16.99
CA TYR A 308 11.48 16.92 -15.93
C TYR A 308 12.18 15.61 -16.29
N ASN A 309 11.82 14.98 -17.40
CA ASN A 309 12.29 13.65 -17.80
C ASN A 309 12.22 12.63 -16.65
N CYS A 310 11.16 12.68 -15.84
CA CYS A 310 10.95 11.78 -14.71
C CYS A 310 9.64 11.00 -14.89
N SER A 311 9.49 9.91 -14.16
CA SER A 311 8.21 9.18 -14.12
C SER A 311 7.76 8.85 -12.70
N VAL A 312 6.43 8.81 -12.56
CA VAL A 312 5.74 8.42 -11.33
C VAL A 312 4.84 7.24 -11.65
N ASP A 313 5.25 6.06 -11.20
CA ASP A 313 4.68 4.79 -11.64
C ASP A 313 3.92 4.11 -10.49
N PHE A 314 2.93 3.31 -10.85
CA PHE A 314 2.22 2.40 -9.95
C PHE A 314 2.25 0.97 -10.48
N VAL A 315 2.60 0.05 -9.59
CA VAL A 315 2.65 -1.40 -9.86
C VAL A 315 1.70 -2.10 -8.90
N SER A 316 0.64 -2.67 -9.46
CA SER A 316 -0.36 -3.41 -8.69
C SER A 316 0.20 -4.74 -8.20
N SER A 317 0.43 -4.82 -6.89
CA SER A 317 0.86 -6.05 -6.21
C SER A 317 0.31 -6.06 -4.77
N PRO A 318 -1.00 -6.37 -4.59
CA PRO A 318 -1.67 -6.15 -3.31
C PRO A 318 -1.06 -6.91 -2.13
N PHE A 319 -0.55 -8.11 -2.39
CA PHE A 319 0.13 -8.95 -1.40
C PHE A 319 1.65 -8.83 -1.43
N ILE A 320 2.24 -8.09 -2.38
CA ILE A 320 3.68 -8.00 -2.75
C ILE A 320 4.36 -9.35 -3.11
N VAL A 321 3.83 -10.46 -2.62
CA VAL A 321 4.19 -11.84 -2.94
C VAL A 321 3.23 -12.45 -3.95
N GLN A 322 3.63 -13.58 -4.54
CA GLN A 322 3.03 -14.11 -5.75
C GLN A 322 1.71 -14.86 -5.50
N GLU A 323 0.64 -14.40 -6.12
CA GLU A 323 -0.57 -15.20 -6.33
C GLU A 323 -0.30 -16.37 -7.28
N SER A 324 -0.81 -17.56 -6.97
CA SER A 324 -0.53 -18.80 -7.70
C SER A 324 -1.73 -19.75 -7.70
N ASN A 325 -1.54 -20.90 -8.33
CA ASN A 325 -2.48 -22.01 -8.32
C ASN A 325 -1.72 -23.29 -7.95
N PHE A 326 -2.26 -24.05 -7.01
CA PHE A 326 -1.72 -25.33 -6.58
C PHE A 326 -2.57 -26.49 -7.10
N LYS A 327 -1.92 -27.51 -7.67
CA LYS A 327 -2.59 -28.74 -8.12
C LYS A 327 -2.58 -29.75 -6.98
N GLY A 328 -3.70 -29.82 -6.25
CA GLY A 328 -3.93 -30.85 -5.24
C GLY A 328 -4.55 -32.12 -5.82
N ILE A 329 -4.80 -33.09 -4.94
CA ILE A 329 -5.44 -34.37 -5.28
C ILE A 329 -6.85 -34.16 -5.86
N ASN A 330 -7.58 -33.19 -5.32
CA ASN A 330 -8.98 -32.91 -5.69
C ASN A 330 -9.12 -31.82 -6.77
N GLY A 331 -8.03 -31.46 -7.45
CA GLY A 331 -8.01 -30.44 -8.49
C GLY A 331 -7.12 -29.24 -8.15
N SER A 332 -7.19 -28.21 -9.00
CA SER A 332 -6.41 -26.98 -8.85
C SER A 332 -7.19 -25.95 -8.03
N PHE A 333 -6.52 -25.28 -7.10
CA PHE A 333 -7.07 -24.17 -6.31
C PHE A 333 -6.07 -23.03 -6.19
N GLU A 334 -6.57 -21.83 -5.94
CA GLU A 334 -5.75 -20.61 -5.80
C GLU A 334 -4.96 -20.64 -4.49
N THR A 335 -3.71 -20.18 -4.55
CA THR A 335 -2.82 -20.06 -3.39
C THR A 335 -2.04 -18.76 -3.42
N LEU A 336 -1.50 -18.36 -2.26
CA LEU A 336 -0.56 -17.26 -2.14
C LEU A 336 0.81 -17.81 -1.74
N ARG A 337 1.80 -17.65 -2.63
CA ARG A 337 3.19 -18.05 -2.40
C ARG A 337 3.86 -17.05 -1.47
N LEU A 338 4.01 -17.43 -0.20
CA LEU A 338 4.64 -16.56 0.80
C LEU A 338 6.16 -16.45 0.63
N ASP A 339 6.76 -17.35 -0.16
CA ASP A 339 8.20 -17.49 -0.40
C ASP A 339 8.67 -16.92 -1.75
N LEU A 340 7.77 -16.38 -2.57
CA LEU A 340 8.09 -15.78 -3.86
C LEU A 340 7.52 -14.38 -3.98
N MET A 341 8.34 -13.43 -4.43
CA MET A 341 7.86 -12.09 -4.80
C MET A 341 6.94 -12.15 -6.02
N ASP A 342 6.01 -11.21 -6.10
CA ASP A 342 5.18 -11.05 -7.30
C ASP A 342 6.06 -10.91 -8.55
N GLN A 343 5.59 -11.47 -9.66
CA GLN A 343 6.32 -11.49 -10.93
C GLN A 343 6.63 -10.08 -11.46
N THR A 344 5.83 -9.09 -11.09
CA THR A 344 6.05 -7.67 -11.42
C THR A 344 7.28 -7.07 -10.73
N SER A 345 7.91 -7.79 -9.79
CA SER A 345 9.13 -7.32 -9.10
C SER A 345 10.32 -7.01 -10.02
N THR A 346 10.32 -7.51 -11.25
CA THR A 346 11.32 -7.16 -12.26
C THR A 346 11.16 -5.76 -12.85
N THR A 347 9.96 -5.16 -12.75
CA THR A 347 9.58 -3.92 -13.45
C THR A 347 10.07 -2.63 -12.77
N TYR A 348 10.53 -2.74 -11.52
CA TYR A 348 10.91 -1.59 -10.68
C TYR A 348 12.27 -1.73 -10.00
N ARG A 349 13.13 -2.67 -10.45
CA ARG A 349 14.51 -2.80 -9.90
C ARG A 349 15.39 -1.61 -10.26
N ASP A 350 15.07 -0.94 -11.37
CA ASP A 350 15.73 0.25 -11.90
C ASP A 350 15.19 1.55 -11.30
N ALA A 351 14.20 1.51 -10.39
CA ALA A 351 13.67 2.71 -9.76
C ALA A 351 14.69 3.39 -8.84
N ASP A 352 14.61 4.72 -8.74
CA ASP A 352 15.45 5.51 -7.82
C ASP A 352 14.77 5.67 -6.46
N ILE A 353 13.43 5.66 -6.44
CA ILE A 353 12.63 5.66 -5.21
C ILE A 353 11.52 4.62 -5.37
N ILE A 354 11.38 3.73 -4.38
CA ILE A 354 10.31 2.73 -4.36
C ILE A 354 9.51 2.87 -3.07
N VAL A 355 8.20 3.09 -3.18
CA VAL A 355 7.27 3.18 -2.06
C VAL A 355 6.42 1.92 -2.02
N PHE A 356 6.73 1.00 -1.11
CA PHE A 356 5.96 -0.23 -0.92
C PHE A 356 4.80 -0.01 0.04
N ASN A 357 3.71 -0.75 -0.16
CA ASN A 357 2.73 -0.99 0.87
C ASN A 357 2.09 -2.37 0.71
N THR A 358 1.57 -2.92 1.81
CA THR A 358 0.60 -4.01 1.76
C THR A 358 -0.16 -4.12 3.07
N GLY A 359 -1.47 -4.42 3.02
CA GLY A 359 -2.23 -4.64 4.24
C GLY A 359 -3.72 -4.91 4.06
N HIS A 360 -4.38 -4.19 3.15
CA HIS A 360 -5.85 -4.22 3.05
C HIS A 360 -6.41 -5.52 2.48
N TRP A 361 -5.57 -6.29 1.78
CA TRP A 361 -5.95 -7.60 1.26
C TRP A 361 -5.71 -8.74 2.25
N TRP A 362 -5.02 -8.48 3.36
CA TRP A 362 -4.77 -9.45 4.41
C TRP A 362 -5.94 -9.51 5.40
N THR A 363 -7.12 -9.91 4.91
CA THR A 363 -8.33 -10.16 5.71
C THR A 363 -8.79 -11.60 5.54
N HIS A 364 -9.63 -12.11 6.45
CA HIS A 364 -10.14 -13.48 6.35
C HIS A 364 -10.86 -13.75 5.03
N GLU A 365 -11.62 -12.80 4.49
CA GLU A 365 -12.40 -13.01 3.26
C GLU A 365 -11.52 -13.08 2.01
N LYS A 366 -10.44 -12.26 1.96
CA LYS A 366 -9.52 -12.18 0.83
C LYS A 366 -8.40 -13.22 0.87
N THR A 367 -8.21 -13.87 2.01
CA THR A 367 -7.15 -14.88 2.20
C THR A 367 -7.70 -16.27 2.48
N SER A 368 -8.93 -16.54 2.01
CA SER A 368 -9.60 -17.85 2.17
C SER A 368 -9.64 -18.32 3.63
N ARG A 369 -9.77 -17.37 4.57
CA ARG A 369 -9.73 -17.57 6.03
C ARG A 369 -8.46 -18.24 6.55
N GLY A 370 -7.41 -18.28 5.72
CA GLY A 370 -6.16 -18.98 5.97
C GLY A 370 -6.23 -20.49 5.77
N GLU A 371 -7.30 -21.02 5.17
CA GLU A 371 -7.52 -22.45 4.93
C GLU A 371 -7.06 -22.81 3.50
N ASP A 372 -6.15 -23.78 3.39
CA ASP A 372 -5.60 -24.30 2.12
C ASP A 372 -5.16 -23.23 1.11
N TYR A 373 -4.69 -22.07 1.57
CA TYR A 373 -4.41 -20.92 0.70
C TYR A 373 -2.94 -20.50 0.72
N TYR A 374 -2.31 -20.51 1.88
CA TYR A 374 -0.93 -20.06 2.01
C TYR A 374 0.03 -21.18 1.64
N GLN A 375 1.00 -20.88 0.78
CA GLN A 375 1.92 -21.86 0.23
C GLN A 375 3.38 -21.43 0.42
N VAL A 376 4.25 -22.39 0.75
CA VAL A 376 5.71 -22.28 0.75
C VAL A 376 6.30 -23.49 0.04
N GLY A 377 7.12 -23.27 -1.00
CA GLY A 377 7.59 -24.35 -1.86
C GLY A 377 6.41 -25.17 -2.43
N ASN A 378 6.43 -26.48 -2.20
CA ASN A 378 5.35 -27.39 -2.59
C ASN A 378 4.37 -27.72 -1.46
N HIS A 379 4.45 -27.02 -0.33
CA HIS A 379 3.57 -27.23 0.82
C HIS A 379 2.51 -26.13 0.90
N VAL A 380 1.24 -26.53 0.90
CA VAL A 380 0.11 -25.66 1.23
C VAL A 380 -0.26 -25.91 2.68
N TYR A 381 -0.31 -24.85 3.48
CA TYR A 381 -0.71 -24.92 4.87
C TYR A 381 -2.22 -25.21 4.96
N PRO A 382 -2.66 -26.28 5.65
CA PRO A 382 -4.09 -26.54 5.84
C PRO A 382 -4.79 -25.40 6.57
N ARG A 383 -4.09 -24.79 7.54
CA ARG A 383 -4.51 -23.57 8.22
C ARG A 383 -3.29 -22.77 8.64
N LEU A 384 -3.25 -21.48 8.32
CA LEU A 384 -2.23 -20.55 8.80
C LEU A 384 -2.86 -19.19 9.14
N LYS A 385 -2.50 -18.62 10.29
CA LYS A 385 -3.03 -17.32 10.73
C LYS A 385 -2.54 -16.22 9.77
N VAL A 386 -3.42 -15.26 9.49
CA VAL A 386 -3.13 -14.16 8.56
C VAL A 386 -1.91 -13.32 8.98
N LEU A 387 -1.69 -13.13 10.28
CA LEU A 387 -0.52 -12.38 10.78
C LEU A 387 0.79 -13.15 10.56
N ASP A 388 0.78 -14.47 10.72
CA ASP A 388 1.95 -15.31 10.45
C ASP A 388 2.28 -15.32 8.95
N ALA A 389 1.24 -15.42 8.11
CA ALA A 389 1.39 -15.34 6.66
C ALA A 389 1.91 -13.97 6.20
N TYR A 390 1.37 -12.88 6.75
CA TYR A 390 1.81 -11.50 6.51
C TYR A 390 3.28 -11.31 6.86
N THR A 391 3.68 -11.80 8.04
CA THR A 391 5.07 -11.69 8.53
C THR A 391 6.03 -12.47 7.63
N ARG A 392 5.64 -13.66 7.17
CA ARG A 392 6.43 -14.46 6.22
C ARG A 392 6.57 -13.78 4.87
N ALA A 393 5.49 -13.25 4.31
CA ALA A 393 5.52 -12.52 3.04
C ALA A 393 6.42 -11.28 3.12
N LEU A 394 6.37 -10.52 4.22
CA LEU A 394 7.26 -9.38 4.42
C LEU A 394 8.71 -9.79 4.65
N THR A 395 8.96 -10.96 5.25
CA THR A 395 10.32 -11.51 5.36
C THR A 395 10.88 -11.86 3.98
N THR A 396 10.05 -12.41 3.09
CA THR A 396 10.40 -12.65 1.68
C THR A 396 10.69 -11.35 0.94
N TRP A 397 9.84 -10.33 1.14
CA TRP A 397 10.07 -8.99 0.58
C TRP A 397 11.37 -8.36 1.08
N ALA A 398 11.63 -8.39 2.38
CA ALA A 398 12.86 -7.89 2.98
C ALA A 398 14.10 -8.56 2.37
N THR A 399 14.07 -9.89 2.27
CA THR A 399 15.14 -10.67 1.64
C THR A 399 15.31 -10.32 0.16
N TRP A 400 14.20 -10.08 -0.55
CA TRP A 400 14.25 -9.66 -1.94
C TRP A 400 14.88 -8.28 -2.10
N VAL A 401 14.51 -7.31 -1.25
CA VAL A 401 15.10 -5.96 -1.24
C VAL A 401 16.60 -6.04 -1.01
N ASP A 402 17.05 -6.78 0.00
CA ASP A 402 18.48 -6.96 0.33
C ASP A 402 19.29 -7.55 -0.83
N ASN A 403 18.66 -8.41 -1.64
CA ASN A 403 19.35 -9.14 -2.72
C ASN A 403 19.24 -8.47 -4.10
N ASN A 404 18.24 -7.59 -4.32
CA ASN A 404 17.91 -7.09 -5.66
C ASN A 404 17.93 -5.57 -5.79
N ILE A 405 18.00 -4.83 -4.68
CA ILE A 405 17.99 -3.37 -4.68
C ILE A 405 19.36 -2.84 -4.28
N ASP A 406 19.95 -2.01 -5.13
CA ASP A 406 21.18 -1.28 -4.82
C ASP A 406 20.86 -0.09 -3.90
N ALA A 407 21.17 -0.24 -2.61
CA ALA A 407 20.91 0.77 -1.57
C ALA A 407 21.72 2.07 -1.73
N ASN A 408 22.74 2.08 -2.61
CA ASN A 408 23.49 3.29 -2.93
C ASN A 408 22.77 4.17 -3.94
N ARG A 409 21.95 3.56 -4.81
CA ARG A 409 21.18 4.25 -5.84
C ARG A 409 19.72 4.43 -5.45
N THR A 410 19.09 3.37 -4.98
CA THR A 410 17.64 3.31 -4.74
C THR A 410 17.31 3.57 -3.28
N GLN A 411 16.30 4.41 -3.06
CA GLN A 411 15.74 4.69 -1.74
C GLN A 411 14.44 3.90 -1.56
N VAL A 412 14.40 3.03 -0.57
CA VAL A 412 13.25 2.15 -0.32
C VAL A 412 12.42 2.71 0.82
N PHE A 413 11.14 2.91 0.55
CA PHE A 413 10.13 3.29 1.52
C PHE A 413 9.16 2.15 1.75
N PHE A 414 8.69 2.03 3.00
CA PHE A 414 7.52 1.22 3.31
C PHE A 414 6.48 2.11 3.97
N ARG A 415 5.33 2.27 3.31
CA ARG A 415 4.21 3.04 3.82
C ARG A 415 3.35 2.17 4.72
N GLY A 416 3.17 2.61 5.96
CA GLY A 416 2.40 1.91 6.98
C GLY A 416 0.94 1.61 6.59
N TYR A 417 0.25 0.90 7.47
CA TYR A 417 -1.14 0.49 7.26
C TYR A 417 -2.07 1.72 7.32
N SER A 418 -2.92 1.90 6.31
CA SER A 418 -4.00 2.89 6.33
C SER A 418 -5.19 2.35 7.13
N VAL A 419 -5.67 3.07 8.14
CA VAL A 419 -6.76 2.54 8.99
C VAL A 419 -8.13 2.73 8.34
N THR A 420 -9.01 1.74 8.50
CA THR A 420 -10.39 1.77 8.00
C THR A 420 -11.36 2.24 9.09
N HIS A 421 -12.46 2.91 8.71
CA HIS A 421 -13.40 3.52 9.66
C HIS A 421 -14.84 3.05 9.47
N PHE A 422 -15.17 1.88 10.01
CA PHE A 422 -16.55 1.41 10.07
C PHE A 422 -17.17 1.66 11.45
N ARG A 423 -18.38 2.22 11.48
CA ARG A 423 -19.21 2.39 12.68
C ARG A 423 -20.49 1.57 12.58
N GLY A 424 -20.88 0.91 13.67
CA GLY A 424 -22.12 0.11 13.72
C GLY A 424 -22.01 -1.27 13.08
N GLY A 425 -20.80 -1.74 12.78
CA GLY A 425 -20.53 -3.03 12.13
C GLY A 425 -19.20 -2.99 11.39
N GLN A 426 -18.79 -4.13 10.82
CA GLN A 426 -17.70 -4.20 9.85
C GLN A 426 -18.22 -3.87 8.45
N TRP A 427 -17.31 -3.80 7.47
CA TRP A 427 -17.63 -3.53 6.07
C TRP A 427 -18.69 -4.47 5.46
N ASN A 428 -18.76 -5.71 5.95
CA ASN A 428 -19.67 -6.77 5.49
C ASN A 428 -20.90 -6.97 6.40
N SER A 429 -21.01 -6.20 7.49
CA SER A 429 -22.07 -6.35 8.50
C SER A 429 -22.78 -5.03 8.83
N GLY A 430 -22.85 -4.12 7.85
CA GLY A 430 -23.63 -2.88 7.95
C GLY A 430 -22.87 -1.68 8.54
N GLY A 431 -21.54 -1.76 8.63
CA GLY A 431 -20.69 -0.65 9.05
C GLY A 431 -20.73 0.55 8.09
N LYS A 432 -20.72 1.77 8.65
CA LYS A 432 -20.89 3.03 7.89
C LYS A 432 -19.87 4.11 8.26
N CYS A 433 -19.63 5.07 7.37
CA CYS A 433 -18.81 6.29 7.59
C CYS A 433 -19.37 7.59 6.98
N HIS A 434 -20.43 7.54 6.15
CA HIS A 434 -20.99 8.73 5.44
C HIS A 434 -21.40 9.93 6.32
N LYS A 435 -21.54 9.77 7.64
CA LYS A 435 -21.95 10.84 8.56
C LYS A 435 -20.77 11.54 9.24
N GLU A 436 -19.55 11.06 9.01
CA GLU A 436 -18.37 11.59 9.65
C GLU A 436 -17.78 12.73 8.80
N THR A 437 -17.80 13.96 9.31
CA THR A 437 -17.30 15.17 8.60
C THR A 437 -16.13 15.84 9.31
N GLU A 438 -15.75 15.34 10.49
CA GLU A 438 -14.64 15.86 11.29
C GLU A 438 -13.75 14.71 11.78
N PRO A 439 -12.43 14.94 11.94
CA PRO A 439 -11.51 13.96 12.51
C PRO A 439 -11.89 13.60 13.96
N ILE A 440 -11.29 12.52 14.46
CA ILE A 440 -11.26 12.23 15.88
C ILE A 440 -10.41 13.31 16.56
N SER A 441 -10.94 13.99 17.57
CA SER A 441 -10.22 15.02 18.31
C SER A 441 -9.52 14.47 19.57
N ASN A 442 -10.06 13.40 20.16
CA ASN A 442 -9.55 12.81 21.39
C ASN A 442 -8.85 11.47 21.10
N GLY A 443 -7.54 11.42 21.40
CA GLY A 443 -6.70 10.24 21.19
C GLY A 443 -7.19 8.97 21.90
N LYS A 444 -8.02 9.07 22.94
CA LYS A 444 -8.62 7.91 23.63
C LYS A 444 -9.61 7.12 22.77
N HIS A 445 -10.13 7.72 21.70
CA HIS A 445 -11.03 7.05 20.76
C HIS A 445 -10.31 6.37 19.59
N LEU A 446 -8.98 6.46 19.55
CA LEU A 446 -8.18 5.78 18.55
C LEU A 446 -8.13 4.28 18.85
N ARG A 447 -7.97 3.51 17.79
CA ARG A 447 -7.86 2.05 17.86
C ARG A 447 -6.50 1.63 18.38
N LYS A 448 -6.41 0.36 18.81
CA LYS A 448 -5.12 -0.28 19.09
C LYS A 448 -4.25 -0.22 17.84
N TYR A 449 -2.95 0.01 18.04
CA TYR A 449 -2.00 0.05 16.94
C TYR A 449 -2.02 -1.29 16.16
N PRO A 450 -2.02 -1.31 14.82
CA PRO A 450 -2.20 -2.54 14.06
C PRO A 450 -1.09 -3.58 14.34
N SER A 451 -1.48 -4.82 14.63
CA SER A 451 -0.53 -5.92 14.87
C SER A 451 0.40 -6.19 13.67
N LYS A 452 -0.12 -6.00 12.45
CA LYS A 452 0.67 -6.05 11.20
C LYS A 452 1.84 -5.07 11.22
N MET A 453 1.64 -3.86 11.76
CA MET A 453 2.72 -2.88 11.84
C MET A 453 3.72 -3.23 12.94
N ARG A 454 3.27 -3.71 14.10
CA ARG A 454 4.19 -4.26 15.12
C ARG A 454 5.07 -5.39 14.57
N ALA A 455 4.49 -6.29 13.78
CA ALA A 455 5.25 -7.36 13.12
C ALA A 455 6.28 -6.79 12.14
N PHE A 456 5.92 -5.77 11.36
CA PHE A 456 6.86 -5.10 10.47
C PHE A 456 8.02 -4.44 11.24
N GLU A 457 7.70 -3.63 12.25
CA GLU A 457 8.65 -2.84 13.05
C GLU A 457 9.61 -3.72 13.86
N HIS A 458 9.11 -4.78 14.51
CA HIS A 458 9.89 -5.58 15.46
C HIS A 458 10.43 -6.89 14.91
N VAL A 459 9.89 -7.38 13.78
CA VAL A 459 10.32 -8.68 13.20
C VAL A 459 10.99 -8.52 11.85
N VAL A 460 10.51 -7.62 10.99
CA VAL A 460 10.96 -7.49 9.60
C VAL A 460 12.11 -6.48 9.50
N ILE A 461 11.88 -5.21 9.88
CA ILE A 461 12.88 -4.13 9.76
C ILE A 461 14.22 -4.50 10.44
N PRO A 462 14.26 -5.05 11.67
CA PRO A 462 15.53 -5.29 12.36
C PRO A 462 16.43 -6.33 11.68
N LYS A 463 15.88 -7.11 10.73
CA LYS A 463 16.60 -8.15 10.00
C LYS A 463 17.05 -7.71 8.60
N MET A 464 16.64 -6.53 8.14
CA MET A 464 17.00 -6.01 6.83
C MET A 464 18.44 -5.48 6.83
N LYS A 465 19.17 -5.76 5.76
CA LYS A 465 20.50 -5.17 5.51
C LYS A 465 20.37 -3.82 4.80
N THR A 466 19.47 -3.75 3.83
CA THR A 466 19.17 -2.52 3.09
C THR A 466 18.32 -1.61 3.96
N PRO A 467 18.74 -0.35 4.22
CA PRO A 467 17.95 0.59 4.99
C PRO A 467 16.60 0.88 4.31
N VAL A 468 15.52 0.82 5.08
CA VAL A 468 14.17 1.20 4.66
C VAL A 468 13.71 2.44 5.43
N ILE A 469 13.13 3.40 4.72
CA ILE A 469 12.49 4.56 5.33
C ILE A 469 11.03 4.18 5.61
N TYR A 470 10.71 3.95 6.87
CA TYR A 470 9.37 3.59 7.30
C TYR A 470 8.50 4.82 7.49
N MET A 471 7.40 4.91 6.73
CA MET A 471 6.40 5.97 6.91
C MET A 471 5.30 5.47 7.86
N ASN A 472 5.40 5.80 9.14
CA ASN A 472 4.45 5.34 10.17
C ASN A 472 3.12 6.11 10.14
N ILE A 473 2.37 5.97 9.05
CA ILE A 473 1.11 6.70 8.83
C ILE A 473 -0.10 6.09 9.57
N SER A 474 0.07 4.96 10.26
CA SER A 474 -1.08 4.23 10.82
C SER A 474 -1.80 5.01 11.91
N ARG A 475 -1.04 5.68 12.79
CA ARG A 475 -1.65 6.49 13.86
C ARG A 475 -2.32 7.75 13.31
N LEU A 476 -1.64 8.49 12.43
CA LEU A 476 -2.20 9.72 11.86
C LEU A 476 -3.45 9.47 11.02
N THR A 477 -3.55 8.32 10.34
CA THR A 477 -4.74 7.97 9.54
C THR A 477 -5.94 7.56 10.38
N ASP A 478 -5.73 6.99 11.57
CA ASP A 478 -6.81 6.58 12.49
C ASP A 478 -7.60 7.78 13.04
N TYR A 479 -7.05 8.99 13.00
CA TYR A 479 -7.80 10.20 13.30
C TYR A 479 -8.84 10.53 12.22
N ARG A 480 -8.61 10.13 10.97
CA ARG A 480 -9.25 10.72 9.79
C ARG A 480 -10.53 10.02 9.35
N LYS A 481 -11.42 9.70 10.28
CA LYS A 481 -12.72 9.08 9.94
C LYS A 481 -13.57 9.89 8.93
N ASP A 482 -13.29 11.18 8.78
CA ASP A 482 -13.91 12.12 7.85
C ASP A 482 -13.45 11.98 6.39
N GLY A 483 -12.27 11.40 6.14
CA GLY A 483 -11.62 11.48 4.82
C GLY A 483 -12.07 10.45 3.78
N HIS A 484 -13.00 9.56 4.12
CA HIS A 484 -13.39 8.42 3.26
C HIS A 484 -14.44 8.80 2.20
N PRO A 485 -14.44 8.14 1.01
CA PRO A 485 -15.48 8.32 0.01
C PRO A 485 -16.87 7.93 0.51
N SER A 486 -16.96 6.87 1.31
CA SER A 486 -18.21 6.35 1.83
C SER A 486 -19.21 6.01 0.71
N ILE A 487 -20.28 6.79 0.55
CA ILE A 487 -21.25 6.63 -0.55
C ILE A 487 -20.81 7.43 -1.79
N TYR A 488 -19.93 8.42 -1.64
CA TYR A 488 -19.49 9.33 -2.71
C TYR A 488 -18.40 8.71 -3.60
N ARG A 489 -18.54 7.43 -3.94
CA ARG A 489 -17.69 6.67 -4.87
C ARG A 489 -18.21 6.70 -6.31
N MET A 490 -19.42 7.23 -6.50
CA MET A 490 -20.01 7.49 -7.80
C MET A 490 -21.14 8.51 -7.69
N GLU A 491 -21.44 9.15 -8.81
CA GLU A 491 -22.68 9.89 -8.98
C GLU A 491 -23.89 8.93 -9.08
N TYR A 492 -24.98 9.27 -8.39
CA TYR A 492 -26.23 8.52 -8.39
C TYR A 492 -27.29 9.27 -9.19
N LYS A 493 -28.10 8.55 -9.97
CA LYS A 493 -29.16 9.18 -10.79
C LYS A 493 -30.43 9.41 -10.01
N THR A 494 -30.67 8.62 -8.95
CA THR A 494 -31.87 8.74 -8.12
C THR A 494 -31.54 8.65 -6.63
N ALA A 495 -32.44 9.20 -5.79
CA ALA A 495 -32.30 9.15 -4.34
C ALA A 495 -32.38 7.71 -3.81
N GLU A 496 -33.12 6.83 -4.49
CA GLU A 496 -33.22 5.41 -4.14
C GLU A 496 -31.89 4.68 -4.39
N GLU A 497 -31.20 4.98 -5.50
CA GLU A 497 -29.87 4.42 -5.77
C GLU A 497 -28.86 4.85 -4.70
N GLN A 498 -28.89 6.13 -4.31
CA GLN A 498 -28.01 6.67 -3.26
C GLN A 498 -28.32 6.04 -1.89
N THR A 499 -29.61 5.89 -1.55
CA THR A 499 -30.03 5.23 -0.30
C THR A 499 -29.60 3.77 -0.27
N ALA A 500 -29.71 3.06 -1.39
CA ALA A 500 -29.25 1.68 -1.50
C ALA A 500 -27.72 1.57 -1.31
N ALA A 501 -26.96 2.57 -1.75
CA ALA A 501 -25.51 2.61 -1.56
C ALA A 501 -25.08 2.75 -0.10
N GLU A 502 -25.94 3.24 0.80
CA GLU A 502 -25.63 3.30 2.23
C GLU A 502 -25.34 1.93 2.86
N GLN A 503 -25.79 0.84 2.22
CA GLN A 503 -25.52 -0.53 2.68
C GLN A 503 -24.10 -0.99 2.38
N HIS A 504 -23.40 -0.34 1.43
CA HIS A 504 -22.08 -0.75 0.94
C HIS A 504 -21.16 0.47 0.75
N GLN A 505 -20.68 1.01 1.86
CA GLN A 505 -19.85 2.22 1.91
C GLN A 505 -18.37 1.89 1.79
N ASP A 506 -17.62 2.74 1.09
CA ASP A 506 -16.16 2.67 1.10
C ASP A 506 -15.60 3.47 2.27
N CYS A 507 -15.29 2.77 3.36
CA CYS A 507 -14.61 3.32 4.53
C CYS A 507 -13.15 2.84 4.63
N SER A 508 -12.54 2.52 3.50
CA SER A 508 -11.16 2.02 3.41
C SER A 508 -10.27 2.94 2.58
N HIS A 509 -10.72 3.33 1.40
CA HIS A 509 -10.00 4.29 0.54
C HIS A 509 -10.27 5.74 0.95
N TRP A 510 -9.62 6.69 0.30
CA TRP A 510 -9.67 8.10 0.66
C TRP A 510 -10.13 8.96 -0.51
N CYS A 511 -10.92 9.99 -0.19
CA CYS A 511 -11.21 11.06 -1.13
C CYS A 511 -9.93 11.75 -1.59
N LEU A 512 -9.90 12.16 -2.85
CA LEU A 512 -8.84 12.96 -3.44
C LEU A 512 -9.40 14.30 -3.96
N PRO A 513 -8.78 15.45 -3.61
CA PRO A 513 -7.68 15.61 -2.65
C PRO A 513 -8.09 15.22 -1.21
N GLY A 514 -7.12 14.94 -0.34
CA GLY A 514 -7.40 14.47 1.02
C GLY A 514 -6.21 13.86 1.74
N VAL A 515 -6.46 12.82 2.55
CA VAL A 515 -5.46 12.16 3.41
C VAL A 515 -4.21 11.67 2.64
N PRO A 516 -4.31 11.10 1.43
CA PRO A 516 -3.14 10.69 0.66
C PRO A 516 -2.22 11.85 0.26
N ASP A 517 -2.74 13.08 0.17
CA ASP A 517 -1.92 14.27 -0.09
C ASP A 517 -0.95 14.54 1.08
N THR A 518 -1.41 14.28 2.30
CA THR A 518 -0.55 14.35 3.49
C THR A 518 0.48 13.22 3.51
N TRP A 519 0.14 12.02 3.03
CA TRP A 519 1.14 10.97 2.89
C TRP A 519 2.24 11.37 1.90
N ASN A 520 1.87 12.04 0.81
CA ASN A 520 2.83 12.57 -0.17
C ASN A 520 3.65 13.75 0.38
N GLU A 521 3.06 14.63 1.20
CA GLU A 521 3.81 15.63 1.98
C GLU A 521 4.84 14.97 2.90
N LEU A 522 4.45 13.93 3.62
CA LEU A 522 5.36 13.18 4.48
C LEU A 522 6.43 12.40 3.70
N LEU A 523 6.12 11.92 2.49
CA LEU A 523 7.12 11.32 1.60
C LEU A 523 8.17 12.37 1.19
N TYR A 524 7.74 13.55 0.77
CA TYR A 524 8.61 14.68 0.43
C TYR A 524 9.52 15.05 1.62
N VAL A 525 8.92 15.28 2.79
CA VAL A 525 9.67 15.61 4.02
C VAL A 525 10.63 14.48 4.41
N SER A 526 10.22 13.22 4.28
CA SER A 526 11.09 12.08 4.56
C SER A 526 12.28 12.01 3.60
N LEU A 527 12.09 12.36 2.32
CA LEU A 527 13.19 12.45 1.36
C LEU A 527 14.14 13.61 1.71
N LEU A 528 13.63 14.77 2.11
CA LEU A 528 14.48 15.88 2.57
C LEU A 528 15.24 15.55 3.87
N LYS A 529 14.62 14.75 4.75
CA LYS A 529 15.19 14.39 6.05
C LYS A 529 16.21 13.25 5.95
N TYR A 530 15.78 12.15 5.35
CA TYR A 530 16.50 10.87 5.36
C TYR A 530 17.07 10.50 3.99
N GLY A 531 16.70 11.23 2.95
CA GLY A 531 17.04 10.87 1.59
C GLY A 531 18.52 11.02 1.29
N LYS A 532 18.92 10.50 0.13
CA LYS A 532 20.30 10.45 -0.35
C LYS A 532 20.45 11.22 -1.67
N GLY A 533 21.68 11.54 -2.04
CA GLY A 533 21.98 12.23 -3.29
C GLY A 533 21.31 13.60 -3.39
N HIS A 534 20.61 13.86 -4.50
CA HIS A 534 19.92 15.13 -4.81
C HIS A 534 18.88 15.58 -3.78
N TRP A 535 18.49 14.69 -2.86
CA TRP A 535 17.55 14.98 -1.79
C TRP A 535 18.17 15.64 -0.56
N LYS A 536 19.51 15.62 -0.41
CA LYS A 536 20.24 16.21 0.74
C LYS A 536 20.68 17.67 0.54
N SER A 537 20.67 18.16 -0.71
CA SER A 537 21.18 19.48 -1.10
C SER A 537 20.12 20.57 -1.04
#